data_AF-A0A430EKE9-F1
#
_entry.id   AF-A0A430EKE9-F1
#
_cell.length_a   1.000
_cell.length_b   1.000
_cell.length_c   1.000
_cell.angle_alpha   90.00
_cell.angle_beta   90.00
_cell.angle_gamma   90.00
#
_symmetry.space_group_name_H-M   'P 1'
#
loop_
_entity.id
_entity.type
_entity.pdbx_description
1 polymer ?
#
loop_
_entity_poly.entity_id
_entity_poly.type
_entity_poly.pdbx_seq_one_letter_code
_entity_poly.pdbx_strand_id
1 'polypeptide(L)'
;MDQHDFIASIFEAAGGEPVDALVPAGYTGKRADILFRSDGIIAEIKSLTSDRRNDPKVGEKLGEMLARDPAGPVIFGEVTIGLHDLPGHLAESALREVGDRVRKEVSSAGKQIEATRTILDMPEAYGLLVFVSPPDRIGHQSIAWLVNDIVRQSADRCKLDGLLVMETALGLGDPEGINANSFSSVWSISGRPLHEDFGNYLGKAWEQMTSQPARTAEVGTFTRLGSAE
;
A
#
# COMPACT_ATOMS: atom_id res chain seq x y z
N MET A 1 2.04 17.85 9.46
CA MET A 1 2.91 16.94 8.69
C MET A 1 2.00 16.04 7.91
N ASP A 2 2.18 15.93 6.59
CA ASP A 2 1.41 14.99 5.78
C ASP A 2 1.79 13.53 6.16
N GLN A 3 0.88 12.58 5.94
CA GLN A 3 1.14 11.16 6.20
C GLN A 3 2.33 10.64 5.39
N HIS A 4 2.49 11.12 4.15
CA HIS A 4 3.64 10.78 3.32
C HIS A 4 4.95 11.24 3.98
N ASP A 5 5.06 12.53 4.34
CA ASP A 5 6.25 13.10 4.98
C ASP A 5 6.60 12.43 6.30
N PHE A 6 5.58 12.09 7.09
CA PHE A 6 5.77 11.40 8.36
C PHE A 6 6.37 10.01 8.18
N ILE A 7 5.88 9.25 7.19
CA ILE A 7 6.39 7.91 6.89
C ILE A 7 7.79 7.99 6.27
N ALA A 8 8.04 8.97 5.40
CA ALA A 8 9.39 9.24 4.90
C ALA A 8 10.37 9.51 6.07
N SER A 9 9.97 10.30 7.07
CA SER A 9 10.79 10.57 8.25
C SER A 9 11.10 9.31 9.07
N ILE A 10 10.13 8.38 9.19
CA ILE A 10 10.37 7.07 9.83
C ILE A 10 11.37 6.24 9.03
N PHE A 11 11.26 6.26 7.71
CA PHE A 11 12.16 5.52 6.82
C PHE A 11 13.59 6.09 6.89
N GLU A 12 13.74 7.41 6.99
CA GLU A 12 15.04 8.05 7.23
C GLU A 12 15.62 7.67 8.59
N ALA A 13 14.82 7.70 9.66
CA ALA A 13 15.24 7.27 10.99
C ALA A 13 15.63 5.78 11.04
N ALA A 14 15.05 4.97 10.14
CA ALA A 14 15.39 3.57 9.93
C ALA A 14 16.69 3.35 9.12
N GLY A 15 17.36 4.41 8.66
CA GLY A 15 18.60 4.35 7.89
C GLY A 15 18.41 4.54 6.38
N GLY A 16 17.22 4.94 5.93
CA GLY A 16 16.95 5.30 4.54
C GLY A 16 17.54 6.66 4.16
N GLU A 17 17.94 6.79 2.90
CA GLU A 17 18.41 8.03 2.30
C GLU A 17 17.33 8.59 1.36
N PRO A 18 16.93 9.87 1.47
CA PRO A 18 16.03 10.50 0.51
C PRO A 18 16.64 10.50 -0.90
N VAL A 19 15.95 9.92 -1.88
CA VAL A 19 16.46 9.81 -3.26
C VAL A 19 16.68 11.19 -3.88
N ASP A 20 15.89 12.20 -3.49
CA ASP A 20 16.06 13.60 -3.89
C ASP A 20 17.47 14.13 -3.63
N ALA A 21 18.12 13.68 -2.57
CA ALA A 21 19.48 14.09 -2.23
C ALA A 21 20.56 13.33 -3.02
N LEU A 22 20.18 12.27 -3.75
CA LEU A 22 21.09 11.33 -4.41
C LEU A 22 21.11 11.47 -5.94
N VAL A 23 20.03 12.01 -6.52
CA VAL A 23 19.94 12.20 -7.96
C VAL A 23 20.86 13.34 -8.46
N PRO A 24 21.30 13.32 -9.72
CA PRO A 24 22.11 14.39 -10.28
C PRO A 24 21.45 15.77 -10.14
N ALA A 25 22.25 16.80 -9.87
CA ALA A 25 21.76 18.16 -9.75
C ALA A 25 20.97 18.59 -11.00
N GLY A 26 19.76 19.12 -10.79
CA GLY A 26 18.86 19.53 -11.88
C GLY A 26 18.03 18.40 -12.49
N TYR A 27 18.07 17.17 -11.94
CA TYR A 27 17.18 16.10 -12.35
C TYR A 27 15.72 16.44 -12.03
N THR A 28 14.86 16.49 -13.05
CA THR A 28 13.42 16.81 -12.93
C THR A 28 12.50 15.64 -13.26
N GLY A 29 13.06 14.47 -13.57
CA GLY A 29 12.29 13.28 -13.90
C GLY A 29 11.68 12.60 -12.67
N LYS A 30 10.97 11.50 -12.94
CA LYS A 30 10.33 10.68 -11.90
C LYS A 30 11.39 9.93 -11.09
N ARG A 31 11.15 9.83 -9.79
CA ARG A 31 11.99 9.10 -8.84
C ARG A 31 11.15 8.59 -7.69
N ALA A 32 11.67 7.55 -7.05
CA ALA A 32 11.20 7.02 -5.78
C ALA A 32 11.57 7.95 -4.63
N ASP A 33 11.05 7.69 -3.43
CA ASP A 33 11.21 8.56 -2.28
C ASP A 33 12.48 8.22 -1.47
N ILE A 34 12.70 6.93 -1.18
CA ILE A 34 13.76 6.49 -0.26
C ILE A 34 14.62 5.38 -0.87
N LEU A 35 15.92 5.41 -0.58
CA LEU A 35 16.89 4.34 -0.83
C LEU A 35 17.45 3.82 0.50
N PHE A 36 17.32 2.52 0.76
CA PHE A 36 18.13 1.83 1.77
C PHE A 36 19.32 1.18 1.07
N ARG A 37 20.43 1.92 1.01
CA ARG A 37 21.59 1.55 0.19
C ARG A 37 22.24 0.24 0.63
N SER A 38 22.37 0.03 1.94
CA SER A 38 22.94 -1.20 2.52
C SER A 38 22.14 -2.44 2.15
N ASP A 39 20.82 -2.31 2.06
CA ASP A 39 19.89 -3.41 1.78
C ASP A 39 19.58 -3.54 0.29
N GLY A 40 20.01 -2.57 -0.52
CA GLY A 40 19.67 -2.48 -1.94
C GLY A 40 18.17 -2.34 -2.18
N ILE A 41 17.44 -1.61 -1.32
CA ILE A 41 15.98 -1.43 -1.44
C ILE A 41 15.67 0.01 -1.88
N ILE A 42 14.83 0.16 -2.91
CA ILE A 42 14.24 1.43 -3.33
C ILE A 42 12.75 1.41 -2.97
N ALA A 43 12.32 2.36 -2.14
CA ALA A 43 10.96 2.45 -1.64
C ALA A 43 10.22 3.68 -2.21
N GLU A 44 8.97 3.45 -2.63
CA GLU A 44 8.02 4.50 -3.00
C GLU A 44 6.84 4.50 -2.03
N ILE A 45 6.51 5.66 -1.46
CA ILE A 45 5.45 5.85 -0.48
C ILE A 45 4.22 6.47 -1.14
N LYS A 46 3.11 5.73 -1.12
CA LYS A 46 1.80 6.19 -1.62
C LYS A 46 0.80 6.26 -0.49
N SER A 47 0.30 7.46 -0.22
CA SER A 47 -0.79 7.66 0.74
C SER A 47 -2.15 7.57 0.05
N LEU A 48 -3.04 6.73 0.60
CA LEU A 48 -4.43 6.59 0.17
C LEU A 48 -5.32 7.54 0.97
N THR A 49 -5.13 8.85 0.78
CA THR A 49 -5.95 9.89 1.44
C THR A 49 -7.32 10.08 0.75
N SER A 50 -8.34 9.70 1.51
CA SER A 50 -9.78 10.06 1.61
C SER A 50 -10.74 10.19 0.44
N ASP A 51 -10.35 10.54 -0.77
CA ASP A 51 -11.35 11.28 -1.56
C ASP A 51 -12.48 10.45 -2.20
N ARG A 52 -12.52 9.11 -2.04
CA ARG A 52 -13.44 8.27 -2.82
C ARG A 52 -14.53 7.48 -2.12
N ARG A 53 -14.49 7.28 -0.79
CA ARG A 53 -15.64 6.64 -0.12
C ARG A 53 -16.92 7.48 -0.29
N ASN A 54 -16.75 8.79 -0.43
CA ASN A 54 -17.82 9.75 -0.68
C ASN A 54 -17.80 10.29 -2.13
N ASP A 55 -17.02 9.71 -3.05
CA ASP A 55 -17.07 10.11 -4.46
C ASP A 55 -18.34 9.53 -5.06
N PRO A 56 -19.34 10.37 -5.39
CA PRO A 56 -20.64 9.88 -5.86
C PRO A 56 -20.52 9.02 -7.12
N LYS A 57 -19.46 9.22 -7.93
CA LYS A 57 -19.21 8.45 -9.14
C LYS A 57 -18.80 7.01 -8.85
N VAL A 58 -18.13 6.76 -7.72
CA VAL A 58 -17.78 5.40 -7.30
C VAL A 58 -19.05 4.68 -6.81
N GLY A 59 -19.89 5.38 -6.03
CA GLY A 59 -21.18 4.86 -5.60
C GLY A 59 -22.12 4.50 -6.77
N GLU A 60 -22.23 5.40 -7.77
CA GLU A 60 -23.01 5.13 -8.99
C GLU A 60 -22.48 3.93 -9.77
N LYS A 61 -21.16 3.84 -9.98
CA LYS A 61 -20.55 2.74 -10.71
C LYS A 61 -20.73 1.39 -10.00
N LEU A 62 -20.61 1.37 -8.67
CA LEU A 62 -20.91 0.21 -7.85
C LEU A 62 -22.39 -0.17 -7.91
N GLY A 63 -23.29 0.81 -7.82
CA GLY A 63 -24.73 0.58 -7.94
C GLY A 63 -25.12 0.00 -9.29
N GLU A 64 -24.60 0.55 -10.38
CA GLU A 64 -24.81 0.00 -11.73
C GLU A 64 -24.26 -1.42 -11.88
N MET A 65 -23.07 -1.68 -11.33
CA MET A 65 -22.45 -3.00 -11.38
C MET A 65 -23.30 -4.03 -10.64
N LEU A 66 -23.72 -3.72 -9.41
CA LEU A 66 -24.55 -4.62 -8.59
C LEU A 66 -25.94 -4.85 -9.20
N ALA A 67 -26.55 -3.82 -9.79
CA ALA A 67 -27.86 -3.93 -10.43
C ALA A 67 -27.86 -4.79 -11.71
N ARG A 68 -26.70 -4.94 -12.38
CA ARG A 68 -26.57 -5.75 -13.61
C ARG A 68 -26.44 -7.25 -13.32
N ASP A 69 -26.09 -7.62 -12.08
CA ASP A 69 -25.93 -9.01 -11.69
C ASP A 69 -27.20 -9.52 -11.00
N PRO A 70 -27.82 -10.63 -11.46
CA PRO A 70 -29.01 -11.20 -10.82
C PRO A 70 -28.83 -11.62 -9.36
N ALA A 71 -27.59 -11.86 -8.92
CA ALA A 71 -27.23 -12.18 -7.54
C ALA A 71 -26.88 -10.93 -6.71
N GLY A 72 -26.93 -9.73 -7.31
CA GLY A 72 -26.69 -8.47 -6.64
C GLY A 72 -27.83 -8.06 -5.70
N PRO A 73 -27.54 -7.26 -4.65
CA PRO A 73 -28.57 -6.77 -3.76
C PRO A 73 -29.49 -5.79 -4.47
N VAL A 74 -30.80 -5.86 -4.17
CA VAL A 74 -31.76 -4.83 -4.58
C VAL A 74 -31.61 -3.64 -3.64
N ILE A 75 -31.12 -2.52 -4.16
CA ILE A 75 -30.82 -1.32 -3.38
C ILE A 75 -31.91 -0.27 -3.61
N PHE A 76 -32.50 0.22 -2.52
CA PHE A 76 -33.37 1.41 -2.53
C PHE A 76 -32.72 2.50 -1.67
N GLY A 77 -32.36 3.63 -2.30
CA GLY A 77 -31.66 4.72 -1.63
C GLY A 77 -30.17 4.42 -1.41
N GLU A 78 -29.58 4.99 -0.36
CA GLU A 78 -28.17 4.82 -0.03
C GLU A 78 -28.01 3.72 1.02
N VAL A 79 -27.15 2.74 0.76
CA VAL A 79 -26.87 1.62 1.67
C VAL A 79 -25.37 1.40 1.80
N THR A 80 -24.93 0.96 2.98
CA THR A 80 -23.57 0.46 3.18
C THR A 80 -23.54 -1.03 2.90
N ILE A 81 -22.64 -1.48 2.03
CA ILE A 81 -22.48 -2.90 1.67
C ILE A 81 -21.15 -3.40 2.21
N GLY A 82 -21.19 -4.45 3.03
CA GLY A 82 -20.00 -5.22 3.37
C GLY A 82 -19.56 -6.06 2.18
N LEU A 83 -18.29 -5.96 1.76
CA LEU A 83 -17.77 -6.78 0.65
C LEU A 83 -17.85 -8.29 0.96
N HIS A 84 -17.83 -8.67 2.23
CA HIS A 84 -17.99 -10.06 2.68
C HIS A 84 -19.44 -10.57 2.57
N ASP A 85 -20.40 -9.68 2.41
CA ASP A 85 -21.82 -10.03 2.24
C ASP A 85 -22.17 -10.28 0.77
N LEU A 86 -21.26 -9.96 -0.15
CA LEU A 86 -21.44 -10.16 -1.58
C LEU A 86 -20.96 -11.56 -2.01
N PRO A 87 -21.60 -12.16 -3.03
CA PRO A 87 -21.02 -13.30 -3.75
C PRO A 87 -19.59 -12.99 -4.19
N GLY A 88 -18.68 -13.99 -4.15
CA GLY A 88 -17.24 -13.78 -4.37
C GLY A 88 -16.91 -12.97 -5.64
N HIS A 89 -17.51 -13.32 -6.78
CA HIS A 89 -17.28 -12.61 -8.05
C HIS A 89 -17.77 -11.15 -8.04
N LEU A 90 -18.82 -10.85 -7.27
CA LEU A 90 -19.31 -9.49 -7.06
C LEU A 90 -18.45 -8.70 -6.08
N ALA A 91 -17.96 -9.35 -5.01
CA ALA A 91 -17.01 -8.75 -4.09
C ALA A 91 -15.71 -8.36 -4.82
N GLU A 92 -15.18 -9.24 -5.67
CA GLU A 92 -14.00 -8.97 -6.49
C GLU A 92 -14.23 -7.82 -7.48
N SER A 93 -15.39 -7.81 -8.14
CA SER A 93 -15.74 -6.76 -9.10
C SER A 93 -15.91 -5.40 -8.39
N ALA A 94 -16.62 -5.37 -7.27
CA ALA A 94 -16.76 -4.17 -6.44
C ALA A 94 -15.40 -3.67 -5.96
N LEU A 95 -14.53 -4.58 -5.52
CA LEU A 95 -13.21 -4.23 -5.03
C LEU A 95 -12.34 -3.67 -6.16
N ARG A 96 -12.38 -4.24 -7.37
CA ARG A 96 -11.70 -3.69 -8.57
C ARG A 96 -12.19 -2.28 -8.92
N GLU A 97 -13.49 -2.04 -8.81
CA GLU A 97 -14.09 -0.72 -9.05
C GLU A 97 -13.61 0.34 -8.05
N VAL A 98 -13.51 -0.02 -6.78
CA VAL A 98 -12.94 0.84 -5.72
C VAL A 98 -11.41 0.96 -5.86
N GLY A 99 -10.77 -0.08 -6.41
CA GLY A 99 -9.32 -0.25 -6.53
C GLY A 99 -8.64 0.52 -7.67
N ASP A 100 -9.37 1.28 -8.50
CA ASP A 100 -8.81 2.04 -9.61
C ASP A 100 -7.69 3.01 -9.20
N ARG A 101 -7.79 3.63 -8.02
CA ARG A 101 -6.72 4.49 -7.49
C ARG A 101 -5.50 3.66 -7.11
N VAL A 102 -5.70 2.55 -6.39
CA VAL A 102 -4.61 1.62 -6.03
C VAL A 102 -3.86 1.18 -7.30
N ARG A 103 -4.59 0.86 -8.39
CA ARG A 103 -3.99 0.52 -9.70
C ARG A 103 -3.13 1.64 -10.28
N LYS A 104 -3.60 2.89 -10.24
CA LYS A 104 -2.83 4.04 -10.72
C LYS A 104 -1.58 4.26 -9.88
N GLU A 105 -1.70 4.16 -8.56
CA GLU A 105 -0.58 4.33 -7.63
C GLU A 105 0.47 3.23 -7.83
N VAL A 106 0.05 1.97 -7.93
CA VAL A 106 0.94 0.83 -8.24
C VAL A 106 1.69 1.06 -9.56
N SER A 107 0.98 1.48 -10.62
CA SER A 107 1.62 1.76 -11.92
C SER A 107 2.58 2.95 -11.88
N SER A 108 2.25 4.01 -11.14
CA SER A 108 3.14 5.16 -10.98
C SER A 108 4.39 4.78 -10.21
N ALA A 109 4.22 4.06 -9.09
CA ALA A 109 5.30 3.61 -8.24
C ALA A 109 6.28 2.72 -9.00
N GLY A 110 5.78 1.75 -9.77
CA GLY A 110 6.64 0.91 -10.61
C GLY A 110 7.54 1.72 -11.56
N LYS A 111 7.00 2.78 -12.19
CA LYS A 111 7.77 3.67 -13.07
C LYS A 111 8.79 4.53 -12.30
N GLN A 112 8.44 5.00 -11.11
CA GLN A 112 9.33 5.78 -10.25
C GLN A 112 10.52 4.94 -9.78
N ILE A 113 10.25 3.72 -9.31
CA ILE A 113 11.27 2.76 -8.90
C ILE A 113 12.18 2.39 -10.08
N GLU A 114 11.63 2.08 -11.25
CA GLU A 114 12.41 1.76 -12.45
C GLU A 114 13.31 2.93 -12.89
N ALA A 115 12.78 4.16 -12.87
CA ALA A 115 13.56 5.35 -13.15
C ALA A 115 14.71 5.51 -12.14
N THR A 116 14.44 5.33 -10.84
CA THR A 116 15.46 5.44 -9.79
C THR A 116 16.54 4.36 -9.91
N ARG A 117 16.18 3.11 -10.20
CA ARG A 117 17.16 2.05 -10.51
C ARG A 117 18.11 2.47 -11.62
N THR A 118 17.56 3.06 -12.68
CA THR A 118 18.34 3.49 -13.84
C THR A 118 19.28 4.66 -13.50
N ILE A 119 18.78 5.67 -12.79
CA ILE A 119 19.55 6.89 -12.47
C ILE A 119 20.68 6.60 -11.49
N LEU A 120 20.46 5.70 -10.54
CA LEU A 120 21.43 5.35 -9.50
C LEU A 120 22.32 4.16 -9.88
N ASP A 121 22.17 3.61 -11.09
CA ASP A 121 22.87 2.40 -11.57
C ASP A 121 22.70 1.19 -10.62
N MET A 122 21.47 0.98 -10.17
CA MET A 122 21.08 -0.11 -9.26
C MET A 122 20.00 -1.01 -9.88
N PRO A 123 20.28 -1.70 -11.01
CA PRO A 123 19.28 -2.50 -11.73
C PRO A 123 18.68 -3.63 -10.87
N GLU A 124 19.46 -4.19 -9.95
CA GLU A 124 19.06 -5.30 -9.09
C GLU A 124 18.37 -4.85 -7.78
N ALA A 125 18.26 -3.55 -7.51
CA ALA A 125 17.66 -3.07 -6.27
C ALA A 125 16.23 -3.58 -6.11
N TYR A 126 15.86 -3.98 -4.91
CA TYR A 126 14.53 -4.45 -4.55
C TYR A 126 13.54 -3.27 -4.57
N GLY A 127 12.49 -3.38 -5.38
CA GLY A 127 11.47 -2.34 -5.52
C GLY A 127 10.33 -2.55 -4.52
N LEU A 128 10.26 -1.69 -3.50
CA LEU A 128 9.25 -1.75 -2.46
C LEU A 128 8.20 -0.65 -2.65
N LEU A 129 6.94 -1.04 -2.86
CA LEU A 129 5.82 -0.09 -2.76
C LEU A 129 5.34 -0.04 -1.30
N VAL A 130 5.18 1.16 -0.75
CA VAL A 130 4.68 1.40 0.60
C VAL A 130 3.32 2.08 0.50
N PHE A 131 2.24 1.41 0.87
CA PHE A 131 0.92 2.01 0.99
C PHE A 131 0.64 2.46 2.41
N VAL A 132 0.25 3.72 2.57
CA VAL A 132 -0.19 4.27 3.85
C VAL A 132 -1.70 4.41 3.79
N SER A 133 -2.41 3.72 4.68
CA SER A 133 -3.87 3.76 4.76
C SER A 133 -4.33 4.19 6.16
N PRO A 134 -5.38 5.01 6.26
CA PRO A 134 -6.11 5.18 7.52
C PRO A 134 -6.84 3.87 7.91
N PRO A 135 -7.05 3.61 9.21
CA PRO A 135 -7.61 2.34 9.72
C PRO A 135 -9.10 2.11 9.38
N ASP A 136 -9.83 3.14 8.95
CA ASP A 136 -11.29 3.15 8.83
C ASP A 136 -11.81 2.96 7.39
N ARG A 137 -10.94 2.66 6.41
CA ARG A 137 -11.27 2.90 4.99
C ARG A 137 -11.25 1.67 4.09
N ILE A 138 -10.11 1.03 3.97
CA ILE A 138 -9.93 -0.22 3.24
C ILE A 138 -9.02 -1.05 4.12
N GLY A 139 -9.51 -2.20 4.61
CA GLY A 139 -8.69 -3.06 5.45
C GLY A 139 -7.45 -3.54 4.68
N HIS A 140 -6.32 -3.69 5.37
CA HIS A 140 -5.05 -4.15 4.81
C HIS A 140 -5.19 -5.40 3.90
N GLN A 141 -6.09 -6.32 4.23
CA GLN A 141 -6.36 -7.52 3.42
C GLN A 141 -6.89 -7.17 2.03
N SER A 142 -7.80 -6.20 1.93
CA SER A 142 -8.35 -5.74 0.65
C SER A 142 -7.32 -4.98 -0.18
N ILE A 143 -6.43 -4.20 0.46
CA ILE A 143 -5.32 -3.54 -0.22
C ILE A 143 -4.33 -4.57 -0.76
N ALA A 144 -3.95 -5.55 0.06
CA ALA A 144 -3.03 -6.62 -0.34
C ALA A 144 -3.61 -7.45 -1.49
N TRP A 145 -4.89 -7.81 -1.41
CA TRP A 145 -5.59 -8.51 -2.49
C TRP A 145 -5.59 -7.67 -3.78
N LEU A 146 -5.93 -6.37 -3.68
CA LEU A 146 -5.96 -5.47 -4.84
C LEU A 146 -4.60 -5.38 -5.51
N VAL A 147 -3.55 -5.16 -4.74
CA VAL A 147 -2.19 -5.06 -5.29
C VAL A 147 -1.77 -6.38 -5.92
N ASN A 148 -2.06 -7.52 -5.29
CA ASN A 148 -1.79 -8.83 -5.87
C ASN A 148 -2.56 -9.07 -7.18
N ASP A 149 -3.86 -8.74 -7.24
CA ASP A 149 -4.67 -8.81 -8.46
C ASP A 149 -4.08 -7.92 -9.57
N ILE A 150 -3.70 -6.68 -9.23
CA ILE A 150 -3.07 -5.74 -10.16
C ILE A 150 -1.73 -6.29 -10.68
N VAL A 151 -0.88 -6.82 -9.80
CA VAL A 151 0.43 -7.35 -10.22
C VAL A 151 0.28 -8.62 -11.05
N ARG A 152 -0.61 -9.54 -10.67
CA ARG A 152 -0.91 -10.74 -11.48
C ARG A 152 -1.37 -10.37 -12.89
N GLN A 153 -2.23 -9.35 -13.02
CA GLN A 153 -2.66 -8.83 -14.32
C GLN A 153 -1.54 -8.09 -15.07
N SER A 154 -0.51 -7.64 -14.37
CA SER A 154 0.60 -6.83 -14.89
C SER A 154 1.91 -7.61 -14.95
N ALA A 155 1.88 -8.95 -15.01
CA ALA A 155 3.03 -9.84 -14.77
C ALA A 155 4.32 -9.52 -15.58
N ASP A 156 4.21 -8.86 -16.74
CA ASP A 156 5.37 -8.43 -17.54
C ASP A 156 5.75 -6.94 -17.37
N ARG A 157 4.99 -6.16 -16.60
CA ARG A 157 5.07 -4.69 -16.57
C ARG A 157 5.24 -4.08 -15.18
N CYS A 158 4.92 -4.81 -14.10
CA CYS A 158 5.08 -4.27 -12.75
C CYS A 158 6.46 -4.63 -12.19
N LYS A 159 7.40 -3.68 -12.21
CA LYS A 159 8.78 -3.81 -11.70
C LYS A 159 8.85 -3.74 -10.17
N LEU A 160 7.84 -4.24 -9.47
CA LEU A 160 7.74 -4.26 -8.01
C LEU A 160 8.17 -5.63 -7.49
N ASP A 161 8.95 -5.65 -6.43
CA ASP A 161 9.38 -6.86 -5.76
C ASP A 161 8.58 -7.13 -4.48
N GLY A 162 8.18 -6.08 -3.79
CA GLY A 162 7.38 -6.19 -2.58
C GLY A 162 6.41 -5.03 -2.36
N LEU A 163 5.47 -5.27 -1.46
CA LEU A 163 4.52 -4.31 -0.93
C LEU A 163 4.67 -4.26 0.58
N LEU A 164 4.64 -3.07 1.14
CA LEU A 164 4.44 -2.81 2.56
C LEU A 164 3.16 -1.98 2.69
N VAL A 165 2.23 -2.37 3.55
CA VAL A 165 1.04 -1.57 3.89
C VAL A 165 1.17 -1.21 5.35
N MET A 166 1.08 0.07 5.61
CA MET A 166 1.09 0.66 6.94
C MET A 166 -0.29 1.25 7.19
N GLU A 167 -1.05 0.62 8.07
CA GLU A 167 -2.24 1.23 8.65
C GLU A 167 -1.77 2.16 9.77
N THR A 168 -1.97 3.46 9.58
CA THR A 168 -1.57 4.46 10.57
C THR A 168 -2.81 5.02 11.23
N ALA A 169 -2.92 4.84 12.55
CA ALA A 169 -3.95 5.49 13.36
C ALA A 169 -3.62 6.99 13.54
N LEU A 170 -3.37 7.72 12.45
CA LEU A 170 -3.08 9.15 12.53
C LEU A 170 -4.38 9.95 12.53
N GLY A 171 -5.13 9.77 13.62
CA GLY A 171 -5.85 10.84 14.28
C GLY A 171 -5.04 11.19 15.54
N LEU A 172 -4.23 12.25 15.49
CA LEU A 172 -3.70 12.87 16.70
C LEU A 172 -4.91 13.38 17.50
N GLY A 173 -5.41 12.57 18.44
CA GLY A 173 -6.51 12.98 19.31
C GLY A 173 -7.45 11.89 19.83
N ASP A 174 -7.01 10.65 20.02
CA ASP A 174 -7.76 9.75 20.92
C ASP A 174 -7.19 9.90 22.35
N PRO A 175 -7.87 10.61 23.27
CA PRO A 175 -7.40 10.84 24.63
C PRO A 175 -7.41 9.57 25.47
N GLU A 176 -8.08 8.50 25.03
CA GLU A 176 -8.31 7.30 25.82
C GLU A 176 -7.27 6.21 25.57
N GLY A 177 -6.44 6.32 24.53
CA GLY A 177 -5.28 5.43 24.34
C GLY A 177 -5.63 3.95 24.08
N ILE A 178 -6.88 3.64 23.75
CA ILE A 178 -7.36 2.25 23.69
C ILE A 178 -7.12 1.58 22.31
N ASN A 179 -6.88 2.32 21.22
CA ASN A 179 -6.79 1.75 19.85
C ASN A 179 -5.63 2.25 18.97
N ALA A 180 -4.48 2.62 19.53
CA ALA A 180 -3.34 3.14 18.76
C ALA A 180 -2.39 2.04 18.26
N ASN A 181 -2.91 0.98 17.62
CA ASN A 181 -2.06 -0.03 16.98
C ASN A 181 -1.85 0.36 15.52
N SER A 182 -0.64 0.81 15.18
CA SER A 182 -0.23 0.85 13.78
C SER A 182 0.18 -0.55 13.33
N PHE A 183 -0.36 -0.95 12.19
CA PHE A 183 -0.18 -2.28 11.63
C PHE A 183 0.66 -2.17 10.37
N SER A 184 1.76 -2.94 10.31
CA SER A 184 2.59 -3.06 9.12
C SER A 184 2.59 -4.50 8.63
N SER A 185 2.26 -4.69 7.36
CA SER A 185 2.37 -5.98 6.69
C SER A 185 3.23 -5.86 5.45
N VAL A 186 4.15 -6.82 5.29
CA VAL A 186 5.05 -6.91 4.13
C VAL A 186 4.65 -8.12 3.29
N TRP A 187 4.51 -7.92 1.99
CA TRP A 187 4.22 -8.96 1.00
C TRP A 187 5.33 -9.01 -0.05
N SER A 188 5.91 -10.19 -0.26
CA SER A 188 6.72 -10.44 -1.46
C SER A 188 5.77 -10.63 -2.65
N ILE A 189 5.99 -9.84 -3.69
CA ILE A 189 5.22 -9.86 -4.93
C ILE A 189 5.96 -10.68 -5.99
N SER A 190 7.27 -10.45 -6.16
CA SER A 190 8.08 -11.11 -7.19
C SER A 190 8.60 -12.49 -6.76
N GLY A 191 8.35 -12.90 -5.51
CA GLY A 191 8.96 -14.08 -4.91
C GLY A 191 10.39 -13.86 -4.43
N ARG A 192 11.00 -12.68 -4.69
CA ARG A 192 12.27 -12.30 -4.09
C ARG A 192 12.07 -12.02 -2.60
N PRO A 193 12.92 -12.59 -1.72
CA PRO A 193 12.85 -12.29 -0.29
C PRO A 193 13.27 -10.83 -0.05
N LEU A 194 12.59 -10.17 0.88
CA LEU A 194 13.05 -8.91 1.45
C LEU A 194 14.15 -9.21 2.46
N HIS A 195 15.08 -8.26 2.67
CA HIS A 195 16.11 -8.38 3.70
C HIS A 195 15.49 -8.70 5.07
N GLU A 196 15.98 -9.74 5.75
CA GLU A 196 15.32 -10.34 6.93
C GLU A 196 15.13 -9.35 8.08
N ASP A 197 16.06 -8.41 8.25
CA ASP A 197 16.02 -7.40 9.30
C ASP A 197 15.26 -6.11 8.95
N PHE A 198 14.79 -5.96 7.70
CA PHE A 198 14.12 -4.74 7.23
C PHE A 198 12.97 -4.32 8.14
N GLY A 199 12.08 -5.27 8.45
CA GLY A 199 10.94 -5.01 9.34
C GLY A 199 11.37 -4.66 10.77
N ASN A 200 12.49 -5.22 11.25
CA ASN A 200 12.97 -5.01 12.62
C ASN A 200 13.46 -3.58 12.84
N TYR A 201 14.31 -3.06 11.95
CA TYR A 201 14.81 -1.70 12.10
C TYR A 201 13.74 -0.65 11.78
N LEU A 202 12.83 -0.94 10.85
CA LEU A 202 11.71 -0.05 10.56
C LEU A 202 10.75 0.02 11.76
N GLY A 203 10.48 -1.10 12.41
CA GLY A 203 9.70 -1.16 13.65
C GLY A 203 10.35 -0.40 14.80
N LYS A 204 11.67 -0.49 14.97
CA LYS A 204 12.40 0.30 15.96
C LYS A 204 12.32 1.80 15.70
N ALA A 205 12.46 2.24 14.45
CA ALA A 205 12.32 3.64 14.09
C ALA A 205 10.90 4.15 14.36
N TRP A 206 9.89 3.36 14.01
CA TRP A 206 8.49 3.64 14.35
C TRP A 206 8.30 3.84 15.85
N GLU A 207 8.77 2.90 16.67
CA GLU A 207 8.64 2.94 18.13
C GLU A 207 9.32 4.18 18.74
N GLN A 208 10.51 4.51 18.25
CA GLN A 208 11.26 5.68 18.72
C GLN A 208 10.54 7.00 18.38
N MET A 209 9.92 7.09 17.20
CA MET A 209 9.28 8.32 16.73
C MET A 209 7.85 8.49 17.26
N THR A 210 7.14 7.41 17.54
CA THR A 210 5.71 7.45 17.92
C THR A 210 5.45 7.08 19.37
N SER A 211 6.40 6.46 20.06
CA SER A 211 6.19 5.78 21.34
C SER A 211 5.11 4.68 21.30
N GLN A 212 4.76 4.18 20.11
CA GLN A 212 3.80 3.09 19.91
C GLN A 212 4.53 1.82 19.49
N PRO A 213 4.18 0.64 20.04
CA PRO A 213 4.80 -0.62 19.64
C PRO A 213 4.53 -0.92 18.17
N ALA A 214 5.55 -1.33 17.43
CA ALA A 214 5.39 -1.80 16.07
C ALA A 214 4.90 -3.27 16.09
N ARG A 215 3.83 -3.57 15.36
CA ARG A 215 3.36 -4.95 15.17
C ARG A 215 3.62 -5.38 13.73
N THR A 216 4.56 -6.30 13.56
CA THR A 216 4.81 -6.98 12.29
C THR A 216 3.87 -8.16 12.18
N ALA A 217 3.10 -8.22 11.11
CA ALA A 217 2.27 -9.38 10.84
C ALA A 217 3.13 -10.49 10.21
N GLU A 218 3.07 -11.73 10.74
CA GLU A 218 3.90 -12.84 10.24
C GLU A 218 3.58 -13.17 8.78
N VAL A 219 4.62 -13.27 7.93
CA VAL A 219 4.54 -13.62 6.49
C VAL A 219 3.66 -14.85 6.23
N GLY A 220 3.71 -15.86 7.11
CA GLY A 220 2.94 -17.12 7.01
C GLY A 220 1.43 -16.98 7.28
N THR A 221 0.98 -15.88 7.87
CA THR A 221 -0.44 -15.58 8.06
C THR A 221 -1.10 -15.16 6.73
N PHE A 222 -0.31 -14.71 5.74
CA PHE A 222 -0.82 -14.01 4.56
C PHE A 222 -0.62 -14.75 3.23
N THR A 223 0.28 -15.73 3.14
CA THR A 223 0.33 -16.66 1.99
C THR A 223 -1.00 -17.38 1.78
N ARG A 224 -1.76 -17.57 2.87
CA ARG A 224 -3.11 -18.17 2.90
C ARG A 224 -4.23 -17.29 2.35
N LEU A 225 -4.00 -15.98 2.21
CA LEU A 225 -5.01 -15.03 1.71
C LEU A 225 -4.79 -14.65 0.23
N GLY A 226 -3.61 -14.92 -0.33
CA GLY A 226 -3.30 -14.79 -1.77
C GLY A 226 -3.39 -16.11 -2.56
N SER A 227 -3.61 -17.22 -1.85
CA SER A 227 -3.87 -18.55 -2.41
C SER A 227 -5.33 -18.86 -2.14
N ALA A 228 -6.12 -18.87 -3.19
CA ALA A 228 -7.56 -19.11 -3.14
C ALA A 228 -7.92 -20.38 -2.34
N GLU A 229 -9.05 -20.31 -1.65
CA GLU A 229 -10.18 -21.16 -2.03
C GLU A 229 -11.27 -20.28 -2.62
#